data_AF-A0A3S0C7B7-F1
#
_entry.id   AF-A0A3S0C7B7-F1
#
_cell.length_a   1.000
_cell.length_b   1.000
_cell.length_c   1.000
_cell.angle_alpha   90.00
_cell.angle_beta   90.00
_cell.angle_gamma   90.00
#
_symmetry.space_group_name_H-M   'P 1'
#
loop_
_entity.id
_entity.type
_entity.pdbx_description
1 polymer ?
#
loop_
_entity_poly.entity_id
_entity_poly.type
_entity_poly.pdbx_seq_one_letter_code
_entity_poly.pdbx_strand_id
1 'polypeptide(L)'
;MGLTVFGISFSEILLIIIISLLIFGPEQLPQIATKAGRIIALFRKFTINLKSQLYEQSGMSQIDGIRQEMQETFNQLKNQIRPLENKIINYSDEGDFLYSEYQFLYQPELDFEQQPELFDDYPEQSTIKQ
;
A
#
# COMPACT_ATOMS: atom_id res chain seq x y z
N MET A 1 -8.98 -7.71 -30.08
CA MET A 1 -8.47 -7.87 -28.71
C MET A 1 -6.98 -8.10 -28.80
N GLY A 2 -6.17 -7.09 -28.42
CA GLY A 2 -4.71 -7.23 -28.45
C GLY A 2 -4.22 -8.08 -27.27
N LEU A 3 -3.15 -8.86 -27.46
CA LEU A 3 -2.46 -9.53 -26.35
C LEU A 3 -1.90 -8.46 -25.40
N THR A 4 -2.45 -8.37 -24.19
CA THR A 4 -1.94 -7.51 -23.13
C THR A 4 -1.09 -8.35 -22.17
N VAL A 5 0.17 -7.96 -22.01
CA VAL A 5 1.08 -8.56 -21.03
C VAL A 5 1.34 -7.50 -19.97
N PHE A 6 0.89 -7.75 -18.74
CA PHE A 6 0.99 -6.80 -17.61
C PHE A 6 0.35 -5.42 -17.84
N GLY A 7 -0.77 -5.37 -18.56
CA GLY A 7 -1.47 -4.11 -18.84
C GLY A 7 -0.83 -3.26 -19.94
N ILE A 8 0.23 -3.75 -20.58
CA ILE A 8 0.92 -3.09 -21.69
C ILE A 8 0.54 -3.80 -23.00
N SER A 9 0.12 -3.03 -23.99
CA SER A 9 -0.16 -3.49 -25.34
C SER A 9 1.12 -3.68 -26.17
N PHE A 10 1.05 -4.52 -27.21
CA PHE A 10 2.18 -4.75 -28.11
C PHE A 10 2.73 -3.45 -28.73
N SER A 11 1.85 -2.50 -29.09
CA SER A 11 2.24 -1.19 -29.62
C SER A 11 3.03 -0.34 -28.62
N GLU A 12 2.66 -0.36 -27.34
CA GLU A 12 3.38 0.39 -26.30
C GLU A 12 4.77 -0.20 -26.05
N ILE A 13 4.90 -1.54 -26.03
CA ILE A 13 6.21 -2.20 -25.93
C ILE A 13 7.11 -1.79 -27.11
N LEU A 14 6.57 -1.79 -28.33
CA LEU A 14 7.32 -1.41 -29.52
C LEU A 14 7.82 0.05 -29.44
N LEU A 15 6.97 0.96 -28.98
CA LEU A 15 7.32 2.37 -28.79
C LEU A 15 8.46 2.54 -27.78
N ILE A 16 8.38 1.86 -26.63
CA ILE A 16 9.42 1.92 -25.59
C ILE A 16 10.76 1.39 -26.12
N ILE A 17 10.74 0.31 -26.92
CA ILE A 17 11.94 -0.22 -27.57
C ILE A 17 12.56 0.86 -28.46
N ILE A 18 11.79 1.47 -29.36
CA ILE A 18 12.30 2.51 -30.26
C ILE A 18 12.94 3.67 -29.48
N ILE A 19 12.27 4.18 -28.45
CA ILE A 19 12.80 5.26 -27.60
C ILE A 19 14.10 4.83 -26.91
N SER A 20 14.13 3.61 -26.37
CA SER A 20 15.32 3.06 -25.70
C SER A 20 16.49 2.87 -26.67
N LEU A 21 16.21 2.46 -27.92
CA LEU A 21 17.21 2.37 -28.99
C LEU A 21 17.73 3.76 -29.38
N LEU A 22 16.93 4.82 -29.31
CA LEU A 22 17.40 6.18 -29.59
C LEU A 22 18.28 6.74 -28.47
N ILE A 23 17.91 6.50 -27.22
CA ILE A 23 18.64 7.02 -26.05
C ILE A 23 19.96 6.26 -25.85
N PHE A 24 19.88 4.93 -25.84
CA PHE A 24 21.01 4.07 -25.51
C PHE A 24 21.66 3.45 -26.75
N GLY A 25 21.00 3.42 -27.90
CA GLY A 25 21.52 2.74 -29.09
C GLY A 25 21.13 1.24 -29.16
N PRO A 26 20.98 0.68 -30.38
CA PRO A 26 20.60 -0.70 -30.60
C PRO A 26 21.60 -1.74 -30.11
N GLU A 27 22.87 -1.38 -30.03
CA GLU A 27 23.89 -2.29 -29.53
C GLU A 27 23.94 -2.34 -28.00
N GLN A 28 23.49 -1.31 -27.28
CA GLN A 28 23.67 -1.24 -25.83
C GLN A 28 22.59 -1.99 -25.04
N LEU A 29 21.33 -1.96 -25.50
CA LEU A 29 20.24 -2.73 -24.89
C LEU A 29 20.53 -4.24 -24.75
N PRO A 30 20.94 -4.96 -25.82
CA PRO A 30 21.25 -6.39 -25.71
C PRO A 30 22.47 -6.64 -24.83
N GLN A 31 23.46 -5.75 -24.84
CA GLN A 31 24.63 -5.87 -23.97
C GLN A 31 24.26 -5.76 -22.48
N ILE A 32 23.42 -4.79 -22.11
CA ILE A 32 22.95 -4.59 -20.73
C ILE A 32 22.06 -5.77 -20.30
N ALA A 33 21.12 -6.19 -21.16
CA ALA A 33 20.27 -7.34 -20.91
C ALA A 33 21.09 -8.62 -20.70
N THR A 34 22.14 -8.83 -21.49
CA THR A 34 23.03 -9.99 -21.34
C THR A 34 23.82 -9.95 -20.02
N LYS A 35 24.29 -8.76 -19.59
CA LYS A 35 24.99 -8.59 -18.30
C LYS A 35 24.07 -8.88 -17.12
N ALA A 36 22.88 -8.28 -17.11
CA ALA A 36 21.86 -8.53 -16.08
C ALA A 36 21.40 -10.00 -16.08
N GLY A 37 21.16 -10.56 -17.28
CA GLY A 37 20.77 -11.94 -17.48
C GLY A 37 21.81 -12.93 -16.96
N ARG A 38 23.11 -12.65 -17.11
CA ARG A 38 24.19 -13.46 -16.53
C ARG A 38 24.11 -13.48 -14.99
N ILE A 39 23.88 -12.34 -14.35
CA ILE A 39 23.74 -12.26 -12.88
C ILE A 39 22.53 -13.08 -12.40
N ILE A 40 21.38 -12.93 -13.07
CA ILE A 40 20.17 -13.70 -12.77
C ILE A 40 20.39 -15.20 -13.01
N ALA A 41 21.11 -15.55 -14.08
CA ALA A 41 21.45 -16.94 -14.38
C ALA A 41 22.36 -17.55 -13.31
N LEU A 42 23.32 -16.78 -12.78
CA LEU A 42 24.17 -17.19 -11.67
C LEU A 42 23.35 -17.39 -10.39
N PHE A 43 22.44 -16.47 -10.08
CA PHE A 43 21.53 -16.58 -8.93
C PHE A 43 20.62 -17.81 -9.03
N ARG A 44 20.05 -18.08 -10.21
CA ARG A 44 19.25 -19.28 -10.47
C ARG A 44 20.09 -20.54 -10.26
N LYS A 45 21.33 -20.58 -10.77
CA LYS A 45 22.24 -21.73 -10.57
C LYS A 45 22.59 -21.94 -9.10
N PHE A 46 22.91 -20.88 -8.38
CA PHE A 46 23.17 -20.94 -6.93
C PHE A 46 21.96 -21.51 -6.17
N THR A 47 20.75 -21.05 -6.50
CA THR A 47 19.51 -21.57 -5.90
C THR A 47 19.29 -23.06 -6.23
N ILE A 48 19.59 -23.50 -7.46
CA ILE A 48 19.49 -24.92 -7.86
C ILE A 48 20.50 -25.76 -7.08
N ASN A 49 21.73 -25.27 -6.90
CA ASN A 49 22.78 -25.98 -6.15
C ASN A 49 22.47 -26.04 -4.66
N LEU A 50 21.89 -24.98 -4.07
CA LEU A 50 21.39 -25.01 -2.68
C LEU A 50 20.28 -26.04 -2.54
N LYS A 51 19.33 -26.07 -3.47
CA LYS A 51 18.29 -27.11 -3.50
C LYS A 51 18.90 -28.50 -3.64
N SER A 52 19.86 -28.71 -4.55
CA SER A 52 20.50 -30.01 -4.75
C SER A 52 21.20 -30.51 -3.50
N GLN A 53 21.93 -29.64 -2.78
CA GLN A 53 22.57 -29.99 -1.51
C GLN A 53 21.54 -30.34 -0.42
N LEU A 54 20.40 -29.65 -0.41
CA LEU A 54 19.29 -29.98 0.48
C LEU A 54 18.60 -31.29 0.09
N TYR A 55 18.38 -31.57 -1.19
CA TYR A 55 17.71 -32.80 -1.67
C TYR A 55 18.61 -34.04 -1.62
N GLU A 56 19.92 -33.88 -1.77
CA GLU A 56 20.91 -34.98 -1.79
C GLU A 56 21.33 -35.42 -0.37
N GLN A 57 21.11 -34.57 0.66
CA GLN A 57 21.27 -34.94 2.07
C GLN A 57 19.95 -34.94 2.88
N SER A 58 18.83 -34.46 2.35
CA SER A 58 17.53 -34.44 3.05
C SER A 58 16.31 -34.40 2.14
N GLY A 59 15.60 -35.52 2.07
CA GLY A 59 14.18 -35.49 1.77
C GLY A 59 13.44 -34.83 2.94
N MET A 60 12.78 -33.69 2.72
CA MET A 60 11.88 -32.93 3.63
C MET A 60 12.42 -32.49 5.02
N SER A 61 13.29 -33.27 5.67
CA SER A 61 13.57 -33.20 7.10
C SER A 61 14.35 -31.94 7.57
N GLN A 62 15.09 -31.28 6.69
CA GLN A 62 15.81 -30.04 7.03
C GLN A 62 14.93 -28.78 6.90
N ILE A 63 13.94 -28.79 6.01
CA ILE A 63 12.93 -27.71 5.95
C ILE A 63 12.04 -27.79 7.19
N ASP A 64 11.73 -29.00 7.64
CA ASP A 64 11.04 -29.22 8.91
C ASP A 64 11.90 -28.78 10.11
N GLY A 65 13.21 -29.00 10.08
CA GLY A 65 14.15 -28.49 11.09
C GLY A 65 14.17 -26.95 11.18
N ILE A 66 14.28 -26.25 10.04
CA ILE A 66 14.23 -24.77 10.02
C ILE A 66 12.86 -24.27 10.47
N ARG A 67 11.77 -24.94 10.07
CA ARG A 67 10.42 -24.60 10.53
C ARG A 67 10.26 -24.85 12.02
N GLN A 68 10.88 -25.89 12.57
CA GLN A 68 10.83 -26.24 13.99
C GLN A 68 11.66 -25.27 14.83
N GLU A 69 12.91 -24.98 14.45
CA GLU A 69 13.74 -23.97 15.11
C GLU A 69 13.10 -22.59 15.05
N MET A 70 12.48 -22.24 13.92
CA MET A 70 11.76 -20.98 13.77
C MET A 70 10.49 -20.95 14.62
N GLN A 71 9.74 -22.05 14.74
CA GLN A 71 8.59 -22.15 15.65
C GLN A 71 9.01 -22.06 17.12
N GLU A 72 10.11 -22.71 17.51
CA GLU A 72 10.66 -22.65 18.86
C GLU A 72 11.12 -21.22 19.18
N THR A 73 11.84 -20.58 18.25
CA THR A 73 12.25 -19.18 18.36
C THR A 73 11.01 -18.28 18.46
N PHE A 74 9.99 -18.48 17.62
CA PHE A 74 8.75 -17.70 17.66
C PHE A 74 7.98 -17.90 18.97
N ASN A 75 7.97 -19.12 19.52
CA ASN A 75 7.36 -19.42 20.80
C ASN A 75 8.12 -18.79 21.97
N GLN A 76 9.46 -18.79 21.92
CA GLN A 76 10.30 -18.09 22.89
C GLN A 76 10.09 -16.57 22.82
N LEU A 77 10.05 -16.00 21.61
CA LEU A 77 9.69 -14.60 21.41
C LEU A 77 8.28 -14.32 21.94
N LYS A 78 7.28 -15.16 21.63
CA LYS A 78 5.92 -15.00 22.15
C LYS A 78 5.88 -15.02 23.68
N ASN A 79 6.65 -15.89 24.32
CA ASN A 79 6.70 -15.97 25.78
C ASN A 79 7.45 -14.80 26.42
N GLN A 80 8.41 -14.20 25.72
CA GLN A 80 9.10 -12.98 26.14
C GLN A 80 8.30 -11.70 25.86
N ILE A 81 7.51 -11.70 24.78
CA ILE A 81 6.66 -10.59 24.37
C ILE A 81 5.34 -10.61 25.15
N ARG A 82 4.78 -11.76 25.52
CA ARG A 82 3.54 -11.86 26.32
C ARG A 82 3.54 -11.02 27.61
N PRO A 83 4.60 -10.99 28.45
CA PRO A 83 4.62 -10.09 29.60
C PRO A 83 4.76 -8.61 29.21
N LEU A 84 5.32 -8.31 28.03
CA LEU A 84 5.35 -6.96 27.47
C LEU A 84 3.99 -6.58 26.89
N GLU A 85 3.31 -7.49 26.20
CA GLU A 85 1.95 -7.33 25.67
C GLU A 85 0.98 -7.05 26.83
N ASN A 86 1.01 -7.84 27.89
CA ASN A 86 0.19 -7.62 29.09
C ASN A 86 0.48 -6.28 29.79
N LYS A 87 1.70 -5.76 29.65
CA LYS A 87 2.09 -4.44 30.16
C LYS A 87 1.75 -3.32 29.18
N ILE A 88 1.72 -3.58 27.87
CA ILE A 88 1.32 -2.63 26.83
C ILE A 88 -0.21 -2.49 26.79
N ILE A 89 -0.98 -3.58 26.94
CA ILE A 89 -2.45 -3.55 26.97
C ILE A 89 -2.98 -2.79 28.21
N ASN A 90 -2.24 -2.80 29.32
CA ASN A 90 -2.57 -2.02 30.53
C ASN A 90 -1.95 -0.61 30.57
N TYR A 91 -1.18 -0.21 29.54
CA TYR A 91 -0.68 1.17 29.38
C TYR A 91 -1.39 1.94 28.25
N SER A 92 -2.39 1.31 27.62
CA SER A 92 -3.33 1.93 26.67
C SER A 92 -4.69 2.22 27.31
N ASP A 93 -4.68 2.61 28.59
CA ASP A 93 -5.82 3.19 29.33
C ASP A 93 -5.50 4.65 29.72
N GLU A 94 -4.97 5.42 28.77
CA GLU A 94 -4.99 6.89 28.82
C GLU A 94 -5.41 7.40 27.43
N GLY A 95 -6.69 7.18 27.13
CA GLY A 95 -7.38 7.75 25.98
C GLY A 95 -7.78 9.22 26.17
N ASP A 96 -7.11 9.99 27.03
CA ASP A 96 -7.57 11.32 27.45
C ASP A 96 -6.86 12.50 26.77
N PHE A 97 -5.86 12.29 25.89
CA PHE A 97 -5.18 13.42 25.23
C PHE A 97 -5.84 13.86 23.92
N LEU A 98 -6.44 12.94 23.16
CA LEU A 98 -6.89 13.23 21.79
C LEU A 98 -8.31 13.83 21.71
N TYR A 99 -9.14 13.71 22.75
CA TYR A 99 -10.52 14.25 22.73
C TYR A 99 -10.61 15.73 23.13
N SER A 100 -9.57 16.31 23.72
CA SER A 100 -9.58 17.74 24.08
C SER A 100 -9.45 18.65 22.84
N GLU A 101 -8.80 18.18 21.77
CA GLU A 101 -8.61 18.92 20.53
C GLU A 101 -9.90 18.96 19.67
N TYR A 102 -10.71 17.89 19.69
CA TYR A 102 -11.93 17.81 18.85
C TYR A 102 -13.12 18.61 19.39
N GLN A 103 -13.10 19.05 20.65
CA GLN A 103 -14.17 19.87 21.22
C GLN A 103 -14.15 21.34 20.74
N PHE A 104 -13.11 21.79 20.04
CA PHE A 104 -13.06 23.15 19.48
C PHE A 104 -13.79 23.30 18.13
N LEU A 105 -14.13 22.20 17.45
CA LEU A 105 -14.69 22.22 16.09
C LEU A 105 -16.23 22.06 16.04
N TYR A 106 -16.89 21.99 17.19
CA TYR A 106 -18.35 22.14 17.28
C TYR A 106 -18.71 23.63 17.42
N GLN A 107 -18.91 24.30 16.29
CA GLN A 107 -19.64 25.56 16.25
C GLN A 107 -21.11 25.28 16.59
N PRO A 108 -21.78 26.07 17.47
CA PRO A 108 -23.20 25.92 17.75
C PRO A 108 -24.05 26.05 16.48
N GLU A 109 -25.18 25.35 16.50
CA GLU A 109 -26.14 25.18 15.41
C GLU A 109 -26.50 26.51 14.72
N LEU A 110 -26.64 26.47 13.40
CA LEU A 110 -27.43 27.47 12.69
C LEU A 110 -28.88 27.34 13.19
N ASP A 111 -29.31 28.24 14.06
CA ASP A 111 -30.70 28.39 14.46
C ASP A 111 -31.53 28.78 13.22
N PHE A 112 -32.07 27.79 12.53
CA PHE A 112 -33.00 27.95 11.41
C PHE A 112 -34.46 28.16 11.88
N GLU A 113 -34.71 28.30 13.19
CA GLU A 113 -36.05 28.36 13.78
C GLU A 113 -36.68 29.76 13.89
N GLN A 114 -36.23 30.75 13.11
CA GLN A 114 -37.05 31.94 12.84
C GLN A 114 -37.00 32.26 11.36
N GLN A 115 -37.98 31.76 10.61
CA GLN A 115 -38.35 32.33 9.32
C GLN A 115 -39.14 33.62 9.60
N PRO A 116 -38.58 34.83 9.46
CA PRO A 116 -39.42 36.01 9.37
C PRO A 116 -40.26 35.87 8.10
N GLU A 117 -41.56 36.01 8.24
CA GLU A 117 -42.52 35.95 7.15
C GLU A 117 -42.05 36.81 5.98
N LEU A 118 -41.89 36.17 4.81
CA LEU A 118 -41.53 36.84 3.58
C LEU A 118 -42.75 37.64 3.10
N PHE A 119 -42.92 38.83 3.67
CA PHE A 119 -43.65 39.95 3.08
C PHE A 119 -45.09 39.63 2.64
N ASP A 120 -45.97 39.35 3.61
CA ASP A 120 -47.39 39.68 3.47
C ASP A 120 -47.58 41.17 3.82
N ASP A 121 -47.23 42.06 2.89
CA ASP A 121 -47.84 43.39 2.82
C ASP A 121 -47.68 43.94 1.40
N TYR A 122 -48.69 43.68 0.54
CA TYR A 122 -48.89 44.50 -0.64
C TYR A 122 -49.67 45.74 -0.17
N PRO A 123 -49.05 46.94 -0.09
CA PRO A 123 -49.84 48.14 0.04
C PRO A 123 -50.64 48.31 -1.25
N GLU A 124 -51.91 47.95 -1.13
CA GLU A 124 -52.98 48.39 -2.00
C GLU A 124 -52.95 49.92 -2.14
N GLN A 125 -53.01 50.37 -3.39
CA GLN A 125 -53.52 51.66 -3.84
C GLN A 125 -52.67 52.93 -3.57
N SER A 126 -52.27 53.59 -4.66
CA SER A 126 -53.02 54.77 -5.11
C SER A 126 -52.47 55.33 -6.42
N THR A 127 -53.36 55.33 -7.41
CA THR A 127 -53.52 56.33 -8.47
C THR A 127 -52.81 57.65 -8.19
N ILE A 128 -51.89 58.10 -9.05
CA ILE A 128 -51.87 59.49 -9.51
C ILE A 128 -51.53 59.55 -11.01
N LYS A 129 -52.59 59.84 -11.77
CA LYS A 129 -52.63 60.47 -13.09
C LYS A 129 -51.61 61.63 -13.20
N GLN A 130 -50.88 61.72 -14.30
CA GLN A 130 -50.90 62.88 -15.22
C GLN A 130 -50.14 62.55 -16.50
#